data_AF-A0A6I1GPK1-F1
#
_entry.id   AF-A0A6I1GPK1-F1
#
_cell.length_a   1.000
_cell.length_b   1.000
_cell.length_c   1.000
_cell.angle_alpha   90.00
_cell.angle_beta   90.00
_cell.angle_gamma   90.00
#
_symmetry.space_group_name_H-M   'P 1'
#
loop_
_entity.id
_entity.type
_entity.pdbx_description
1 polymer ?
#
loop_
_entity_poly.entity_id
_entity_poly.type
_entity_poly.pdbx_seq_one_letter_code
_entity_poly.pdbx_strand_id
1 'polypeptide(L)'
;MNAIVSGVDLNNVDLSNLDLSALDRVAVWYGGLPSTLQTGITIVVGAAVAYVVFKIVAKIIKGLVMSIIAAVLAFLLTTVPGNMILSNAYDRVEQQVSTSLSQSR
;
A
#
# COMPACT_ATOMS: atom_id res chain seq x y z
N MET A 1 6.62 -0.94 -20.63
CA MET A 1 5.79 -0.31 -19.57
C MET A 1 4.65 0.45 -20.26
N ASN A 2 3.47 -0.14 -20.49
CA ASN A 2 2.33 0.60 -21.09
C ASN A 2 0.94 -0.07 -20.85
N ALA A 3 0.67 -0.62 -19.66
CA ALA A 3 -0.57 -1.38 -19.41
C ALA A 3 -1.55 -0.70 -18.42
N ILE A 4 -1.32 0.55 -18.02
CA ILE A 4 -2.15 1.24 -17.01
C ILE A 4 -3.30 2.05 -17.64
N VAL A 5 -3.27 2.32 -18.95
CA VAL A 5 -4.23 3.26 -19.60
C VAL A 5 -5.43 2.55 -20.26
N SER A 6 -5.40 1.23 -20.45
CA SER A 6 -6.35 0.51 -21.31
C SER A 6 -7.67 0.09 -20.66
N GLY A 7 -7.89 0.41 -19.38
CA GLY A 7 -9.00 -0.17 -18.59
C GLY A 7 -10.03 0.84 -18.04
N VAL A 8 -9.87 2.13 -18.30
CA VAL A 8 -10.83 3.14 -17.83
C VAL A 8 -11.80 3.45 -18.96
N ASP A 9 -13.01 2.90 -18.89
CA ASP A 9 -14.09 3.24 -19.82
C ASP A 9 -14.63 4.63 -19.49
N LEU A 10 -14.16 5.62 -20.24
CA LEU A 10 -14.52 7.03 -20.07
C LEU A 10 -15.90 7.36 -20.67
N ASN A 11 -16.52 6.45 -21.44
CA ASN A 11 -17.79 6.70 -22.11
C ASN A 11 -19.00 6.57 -21.17
N ASN A 12 -18.81 5.91 -20.02
CA ASN A 12 -19.87 5.63 -19.05
C ASN A 12 -19.63 6.33 -17.70
N VAL A 13 -18.88 7.44 -17.71
CA VAL A 13 -18.68 8.27 -16.52
C VAL A 13 -19.95 9.10 -16.31
N ASP A 14 -20.64 8.85 -15.19
CA ASP A 14 -21.83 9.61 -14.80
C ASP A 14 -21.44 11.01 -14.32
N LEU A 15 -21.73 12.00 -15.17
CA LEU A 15 -21.48 13.43 -14.93
C LEU A 15 -22.77 14.18 -14.58
N SER A 16 -23.91 13.49 -14.46
CA SER A 16 -25.23 14.12 -14.24
C SER A 16 -25.33 14.87 -12.91
N ASN A 17 -24.49 14.50 -11.94
CA ASN A 17 -24.44 15.11 -10.61
C ASN A 17 -23.44 16.28 -10.51
N LEU A 18 -22.78 16.63 -11.61
CA LEU A 18 -21.90 17.80 -11.68
C LEU A 18 -22.69 18.97 -12.26
N ASP A 19 -22.46 20.17 -11.72
CA ASP A 19 -23.04 21.39 -12.28
C ASP A 19 -22.40 21.67 -13.65
N LEU A 20 -23.02 21.13 -14.69
CA LEU A 20 -22.59 21.25 -16.08
C LEU A 20 -22.53 22.71 -16.52
N SER A 21 -23.28 23.63 -15.89
CA SER A 21 -23.22 25.06 -16.20
C SER A 21 -21.89 25.69 -15.80
N ALA A 22 -21.35 25.28 -14.64
CA ALA A 22 -20.04 25.74 -14.18
C ALA A 22 -18.91 25.15 -15.04
N LEU A 23 -19.00 23.87 -15.40
CA LEU A 23 -18.00 23.22 -16.26
C LEU A 23 -18.02 23.77 -17.68
N ASP A 24 -19.19 24.05 -18.24
CA ASP A 24 -19.34 24.64 -19.57
C ASP A 24 -18.75 26.07 -19.60
N ARG A 25 -19.01 26.88 -18.57
CA ARG A 25 -18.41 28.22 -18.44
C ARG A 25 -16.87 28.16 -18.33
N VAL A 26 -16.33 27.19 -17.59
CA VAL A 26 -14.87 26.98 -17.47
C VAL A 26 -14.29 26.50 -18.79
N ALA A 27 -14.98 25.60 -19.51
CA ALA A 27 -14.56 25.10 -20.81
C ALA A 27 -14.52 26.20 -21.87
N VAL A 28 -15.54 27.07 -21.92
CA VAL A 28 -15.58 28.23 -22.82
C VAL A 28 -14.46 29.22 -22.50
N TRP A 29 -14.21 29.51 -21.22
CA TRP A 29 -13.11 30.37 -20.81
C TRP A 29 -11.74 29.79 -21.18
N TYR A 30 -11.52 28.52 -20.88
CA TYR A 30 -10.28 27.81 -21.17
C TYR A 30 -10.02 27.67 -22.69
N GLY A 31 -11.06 27.43 -23.49
CA GLY A 31 -10.99 27.38 -24.95
C GLY A 31 -10.74 28.73 -25.61
N GLY A 32 -11.03 29.83 -24.93
CA GLY A 32 -10.76 31.20 -25.39
C GLY A 32 -9.33 31.69 -25.14
N LEU A 33 -8.48 30.91 -24.45
CA LEU A 33 -7.13 31.32 -24.10
C LEU A 33 -6.12 31.08 -25.24
N PRO A 34 -5.09 31.94 -25.38
CA PRO A 34 -3.92 31.66 -26.21
C PRO A 34 -3.27 30.32 -25.84
N SER A 35 -2.80 29.57 -26.84
CA SER A 35 -2.28 28.19 -26.69
C SER A 35 -1.18 28.04 -25.63
N THR A 36 -0.33 29.06 -25.46
CA THR A 36 0.71 29.08 -24.41
C THR A 36 0.14 29.09 -23.00
N LEU A 37 -0.92 29.87 -22.76
CA LEU A 37 -1.57 29.96 -21.46
C LEU A 37 -2.39 28.69 -21.16
N GLN A 38 -3.05 28.16 -22.19
CA GLN A 38 -3.79 26.90 -22.11
C GLN A 38 -2.89 25.73 -21.67
N THR A 39 -1.70 25.62 -22.27
CA THR A 39 -0.69 24.61 -21.93
C THR A 39 -0.21 24.81 -20.49
N GLY A 40 0.10 26.05 -20.10
CA GLY A 40 0.52 26.38 -18.74
C GLY A 40 -0.52 25.95 -17.69
N ILE A 41 -1.79 26.28 -17.90
CA ILE A 41 -2.88 25.90 -17.00
C ILE A 41 -3.02 24.39 -16.92
N THR A 42 -2.97 23.68 -18.05
CA THR A 42 -3.07 22.21 -18.08
C THR A 42 -1.97 21.56 -17.24
N ILE A 43 -0.73 22.02 -17.39
CA ILE A 43 0.41 21.49 -16.64
C ILE A 43 0.22 21.74 -15.15
N VAL A 44 -0.20 22.95 -14.75
CA VAL A 44 -0.42 23.31 -13.34
C VAL A 44 -1.54 22.48 -12.73
N VAL A 45 -2.68 22.35 -13.41
CA VAL A 45 -3.82 21.54 -12.94
C VAL A 45 -3.42 20.07 -12.86
N GLY A 46 -2.74 19.55 -13.87
CA GLY A 46 -2.23 18.17 -13.88
C GLY A 46 -1.27 17.92 -12.72
N ALA A 47 -0.33 18.82 -12.47
CA ALA A 47 0.61 18.72 -11.35
C ALA A 47 -0.09 18.79 -9.99
N ALA A 48 -1.10 19.66 -9.84
CA ALA A 48 -1.89 19.76 -8.62
C ALA A 48 -2.67 18.47 -8.32
N VAL A 49 -3.37 17.93 -9.33
CA VAL A 49 -4.10 16.66 -9.21
C VAL A 49 -3.14 15.51 -8.91
N ALA A 50 -2.02 15.43 -9.64
CA ALA A 50 -1.00 14.40 -9.41
C ALA A 50 -0.43 14.47 -7.99
N TYR A 51 -0.17 15.67 -7.46
CA TYR A 51 0.30 15.84 -6.09
C TYR A 51 -0.71 15.33 -5.05
N VAL A 52 -2.00 15.62 -5.22
CA VAL A 52 -3.06 15.14 -4.33
C VAL A 52 -3.14 13.62 -4.35
N VAL A 53 -3.14 13.00 -5.53
CA VAL A 53 -3.15 11.55 -5.68
C VAL A 53 -1.90 10.93 -5.06
N PHE A 54 -0.72 11.47 -5.35
CA PHE A 54 0.55 11.01 -4.78
C PHE A 54 0.55 11.07 -3.26
N LYS A 55 -0.01 12.13 -2.67
CA LYS A 55 -0.13 12.29 -1.22
C LYS A 55 -1.01 11.19 -0.60
N ILE A 56 -2.10 10.81 -1.26
CA ILE A 56 -2.97 9.71 -0.81
C ILE A 56 -2.21 8.38 -0.87
N VAL A 57 -1.56 8.10 -2.00
CA VAL A 57 -0.76 6.87 -2.19
C VAL A 57 0.36 6.78 -1.16
N ALA A 58 1.10 7.87 -0.93
CA ALA A 58 2.17 7.93 0.05
C ALA A 58 1.65 7.64 1.48
N LYS A 59 0.44 8.10 1.82
CA LYS A 59 -0.19 7.81 3.11
C LYS A 59 -0.53 6.33 3.26
N ILE A 60 -1.00 5.69 2.19
CA ILE A 60 -1.29 4.24 2.16
C ILE A 60 0.00 3.43 2.32
N ILE A 61 1.05 3.76 1.54
CA ILE A 61 2.34 3.06 1.60
C ILE A 61 2.94 3.14 3.01
N LYS A 62 2.87 4.31 3.67
CA LYS A 62 3.34 4.46 5.05
C LYS A 62 2.65 3.50 6.01
N GLY A 63 1.33 3.37 5.91
CA GLY A 63 0.56 2.42 6.72
C GLY A 63 0.93 0.97 6.43
N LEU A 64 1.11 0.62 5.16
CA LEU A 64 1.53 -0.71 4.73
C LEU A 64 2.91 -1.08 5.29
N VAL A 65 3.90 -0.21 5.13
CA VAL A 65 5.26 -0.45 5.67
C VAL A 65 5.21 -0.64 7.18
N MET A 66 4.43 0.18 7.89
CA MET A 66 4.28 0.06 9.34
C MET A 66 3.62 -1.27 9.75
N SER A 67 2.63 -1.75 8.99
CA SER A 67 2.01 -3.05 9.24
C SER A 67 2.97 -4.22 9.02
N ILE A 68 3.84 -4.14 7.99
CA ILE A 68 4.85 -5.17 7.73
C ILE A 68 5.85 -5.21 8.88
N ILE A 69 6.35 -4.04 9.31
CA ILE A 69 7.28 -3.95 10.45
C ILE A 69 6.62 -4.52 11.71
N ALA A 70 5.37 -4.15 12.01
CA ALA A 70 4.64 -4.67 13.16
C ALA A 70 4.47 -6.20 13.10
N ALA A 71 4.12 -6.74 11.92
CA ALA A 71 3.99 -8.18 11.72
C ALA A 71 5.33 -8.91 11.93
N VAL A 72 6.43 -8.38 11.38
CA VAL A 72 7.77 -8.95 11.57
C VAL A 72 8.20 -8.88 13.04
N LEU A 73 7.95 -7.76 13.72
CA LEU A 73 8.27 -7.62 15.15
C LEU A 73 7.46 -8.62 15.99
N ALA A 74 6.15 -8.73 15.76
CA ALA A 74 5.30 -9.69 16.46
C ALA A 74 5.75 -11.15 16.21
N PHE A 75 6.12 -11.46 14.97
CA PHE A 75 6.68 -12.76 14.61
C PHE A 75 7.98 -13.01 15.36
N LEU A 76 8.96 -12.11 15.30
CA LEU A 76 10.24 -12.29 15.98
C LEU A 76 10.09 -12.43 17.50
N LEU A 77 9.20 -11.64 18.12
CA LEU A 77 8.90 -11.77 19.55
C LEU A 77 8.29 -13.12 19.91
N THR A 78 7.50 -13.71 19.03
CA THR A 78 6.81 -15.00 19.28
C THR A 78 7.70 -16.20 18.93
N THR A 79 8.52 -16.08 17.89
CA THR A 79 9.33 -17.19 17.36
C THR A 79 10.59 -17.46 18.18
N VAL A 80 11.20 -16.43 18.80
CA VAL A 80 12.41 -16.61 19.64
C VAL A 80 12.16 -17.48 20.89
N PRO A 81 11.10 -17.26 21.70
CA PRO A 81 10.76 -18.13 22.82
C PRO A 81 10.36 -19.54 22.38
N GLY A 82 9.63 -19.65 21.27
CA GLY A 82 9.18 -20.94 20.73
C GLY A 82 10.34 -21.90 20.45
N ASN A 83 11.42 -21.41 19.84
CA ASN A 83 12.62 -22.22 19.59
C ASN A 83 13.33 -22.66 20.88
N MET A 84 13.34 -21.81 21.92
CA MET A 84 13.95 -22.13 23.22
C MET A 84 13.13 -23.19 23.99
N ILE A 85 11.80 -23.19 23.84
CA ILE A 85 10.94 -24.21 24.45
C ILE A 85 11.22 -25.59 23.86
N LEU A 86 11.39 -25.69 22.54
CA LEU A 86 11.73 -26.96 21.89
C LEU A 86 13.11 -27.47 22.31
N SER A 87 14.13 -26.61 22.40
CA SER A 87 15.47 -27.01 22.87
C SER A 87 15.41 -27.56 24.29
N ASN A 88 14.74 -26.85 25.21
CA ASN A 88 14.64 -27.28 26.61
C ASN A 88 13.78 -28.55 26.78
N ALA A 89 12.75 -28.73 25.95
CA ALA A 89 11.94 -29.94 25.94
C ALA A 89 12.75 -31.13 25.41
N TYR A 90 13.56 -30.92 24.37
CA TYR A 90 14.45 -31.93 23.82
C TYR A 90 15.51 -32.37 24.85
N ASP A 91 16.19 -31.43 25.51
CA ASP A 91 17.18 -31.72 26.56
C ASP A 91 16.57 -32.56 27.71
N ARG A 92 15.32 -32.27 28.09
CA ARG A 92 14.59 -33.04 29.12
C ARG A 92 14.25 -34.45 28.65
N VAL A 93 13.91 -34.65 27.38
CA VAL A 93 13.61 -35.98 26.83
C VAL A 93 14.90 -36.80 26.73
N GLU A 94 15.99 -36.20 26.25
CA GLU A 94 17.29 -36.86 26.15
C GLU A 94 17.83 -37.31 27.52
N GLN A 95 17.67 -36.47 28.56
CA GLN A 95 18.00 -36.87 29.94
C GLN A 95 17.13 -38.02 30.45
N GLN A 96 15.82 -37.97 30.25
CA GLN A 96 14.92 -39.05 30.69
C GLN A 96 15.23 -40.39 30.00
N VAL A 97 15.49 -40.36 28.69
CA VAL A 97 15.87 -41.54 27.91
C VAL A 97 17.22 -42.09 28.37
N SER A 98 18.20 -41.22 28.61
CA SER A 98 19.53 -41.64 29.08
C SER A 98 19.47 -42.26 30.48
N THR A 99 18.73 -41.67 31.42
CA THR A 99 18.55 -42.21 32.78
C THR A 99 17.83 -43.56 32.77
N SER A 100 16.78 -43.70 31.94
CA SER A 100 16.05 -44.97 31.83
C SER A 100 16.88 -46.09 31.18
N LEU A 101 17.76 -45.76 30.23
CA LEU A 101 18.73 -46.71 29.66
C LEU A 101 19.84 -47.11 30.65
N SER A 102 20.29 -46.21 31.52
CA SER A 102 21.27 -46.50 32.57
C SER A 102 20.69 -47.34 33.71
N GLN A 103 19.38 -47.21 34.00
CA GLN A 103 18.69 -47.96 35.05
C GLN A 103 18.18 -49.33 34.57
N SER A 104 18.12 -49.56 33.25
CA SER A 104 17.69 -50.82 32.63
C SER A 104 18.86 -51.79 32.31
N ARG A 105 20.08 -51.48 32.77
CA ARG A 105 21.23 -52.40 32.83
C ARG A 105 21.51 -52.75 34.28
#